data_AF-A0A168R9B7-F1
#
_entry.id   AF-A0A168R9B7-F1
#
_cell.length_a   1.000
_cell.length_b   1.000
_cell.length_c   1.000
_cell.angle_alpha   90.00
_cell.angle_beta   90.00
_cell.angle_gamma   90.00
#
_symmetry.space_group_name_H-M   'P 1'
#
loop_
_entity.id
_entity.type
_entity.pdbx_description
1 polymer ?
#
loop_
_entity_poly.entity_id
_entity_poly.type
_entity_poly.pdbx_seq_one_letter_code
_entity_poly.pdbx_strand_id
1 'polypeptide(L)'
;MENKKIALLIDYDNFNDPKHIPLLLEDLQEKKFNIISKVAYYSLKASDKNKNEIFTKYNLEPKSVAVYGKSKNASDLILAMDAMNLMNQDFIDGICIASSDNDFAPVIHRIKSNGKIALGAGDERITEDYIKLFDDFINMAKIDKNNQNSTLNNQQNDNLSKLFIKIDQIINDLRSDSNEEYVDLSQCVQILKDNNRDFNPKNYGWKNSKTVPFFQSNLMTKHYDLKVENKVWYIKIKQNNQSPKKNENISDEITIFKTLLSKLKRKDGGVEFGSFIRELGKNSNYKNLPILKKKRKIEYFENKPFSDYFEIDKTKKNSISIRVKEDENSDKSSKKDTNSNSSEIEIYKQTILNNKTPEMNFAAFIEQIRKNHKSLSIFNKKDKKWKLFEQAPLNNYFEVNKRNSTVYIKIKK
;
A
#
# COMPACT_ATOMS: atom_id res chain seq x y z
N MET A 1 13.95 3.32 31.43
CA MET A 1 13.78 1.91 31.02
C MET A 1 15.15 1.30 30.94
N GLU A 2 15.36 0.28 31.76
CA GLU A 2 16.57 -0.54 31.76
C GLU A 2 16.73 -1.21 30.39
N ASN A 3 17.95 -1.24 29.85
CA ASN A 3 18.21 -1.87 28.55
C ASN A 3 17.99 -3.38 28.68
N LYS A 4 17.01 -3.92 27.95
CA LYS A 4 16.69 -5.35 27.95
C LYS A 4 17.90 -6.17 27.50
N LYS A 5 18.33 -7.12 28.33
CA LYS A 5 19.48 -7.99 28.07
C LYS A 5 19.08 -9.09 27.11
N ILE A 6 19.75 -9.19 25.97
CA ILE A 6 19.43 -10.20 24.96
C ILE A 6 20.65 -11.02 24.56
N ALA A 7 20.40 -12.28 24.18
CA ALA A 7 21.37 -13.10 23.46
C ALA A 7 21.09 -13.02 21.96
N LEU A 8 22.14 -12.82 21.16
CA LEU A 8 22.08 -12.81 19.70
C LEU A 8 22.67 -14.12 19.15
N LEU A 9 21.83 -14.90 18.46
CA LEU A 9 22.18 -16.17 17.86
C LEU A 9 22.07 -16.05 16.34
N ILE A 10 23.21 -16.15 15.66
CA ILE A 10 23.32 -15.95 14.21
C ILE A 10 23.53 -17.30 13.55
N ASP A 11 22.59 -17.71 12.72
CA ASP A 11 22.76 -18.79 11.78
C ASP A 11 23.59 -18.28 10.60
N TYR A 12 24.92 -18.37 10.73
CA TYR A 12 25.84 -17.77 9.76
C TYR A 12 25.76 -18.47 8.41
N ASP A 13 25.44 -19.76 8.35
CA ASP A 13 25.31 -20.47 7.06
C ASP A 13 24.16 -19.89 6.22
N ASN A 14 23.10 -19.40 6.86
CA ASN A 14 21.97 -18.74 6.20
C ASN A 14 21.96 -17.20 6.32
N PHE A 15 22.85 -16.59 7.11
CA PHE A 15 22.90 -15.15 7.38
C PHE A 15 24.34 -14.58 7.21
N ASN A 16 25.06 -15.00 6.17
CA ASN A 16 26.46 -14.64 5.92
C ASN A 16 26.68 -13.39 5.06
N ASP A 17 25.66 -12.63 4.66
CA ASP A 17 25.91 -11.36 3.96
C ASP A 17 26.71 -10.41 4.88
N PRO A 18 27.92 -9.96 4.49
CA PRO A 18 28.76 -9.11 5.33
C PRO A 18 28.12 -7.76 5.72
N LYS A 19 27.09 -7.32 5.00
CA LYS A 19 26.33 -6.10 5.30
C LYS A 19 25.28 -6.30 6.39
N HIS A 20 24.73 -7.52 6.54
CA HIS A 20 23.62 -7.75 7.46
C HIS A 20 24.05 -7.63 8.92
N ILE A 21 25.21 -8.19 9.29
CA ILE A 21 25.72 -8.16 10.68
C ILE A 21 25.84 -6.73 11.25
N PRO A 22 26.55 -5.77 10.60
CA PRO A 22 26.63 -4.42 11.14
C PRO A 22 25.27 -3.72 11.22
N LEU A 23 24.40 -3.91 10.21
CA LEU A 23 23.05 -3.32 10.22
C LEU A 23 22.19 -3.87 11.36
N LEU A 24 22.25 -5.18 11.60
CA LEU A 24 21.57 -5.84 12.71
C LEU A 24 22.03 -5.29 14.06
N LEU A 25 23.35 -5.20 14.27
CA LEU A 25 23.92 -4.69 15.51
C LEU A 25 23.55 -3.22 15.76
N GLU A 26 23.61 -2.38 14.71
CA GLU A 26 23.19 -0.99 14.77
C GLU A 26 21.70 -0.88 15.14
N ASP A 27 20.83 -1.66 14.50
CA ASP A 27 19.39 -1.63 14.77
C ASP A 27 19.05 -2.03 16.21
N LEU A 28 19.66 -3.12 16.70
CA LEU A 28 19.49 -3.58 18.08
C LEU A 28 19.96 -2.54 19.09
N GLN A 29 21.09 -1.87 18.82
CA GLN A 29 21.61 -0.79 19.66
C GLN A 29 20.67 0.42 19.66
N GLU A 30 20.17 0.84 18.50
CA GLU A 30 19.22 1.95 18.39
C GLU A 30 17.89 1.68 19.12
N LYS A 31 17.47 0.41 19.14
CA LYS A 31 16.33 -0.10 19.93
C LYS A 31 16.64 -0.28 21.42
N LYS A 32 17.86 0.05 21.87
CA LYS A 32 18.33 -0.01 23.26
C LYS A 32 18.37 -1.42 23.86
N PHE A 33 18.56 -2.44 23.03
CA PHE A 33 18.85 -3.77 23.54
C PHE A 33 20.31 -3.85 24.01
N ASN A 34 20.53 -4.47 25.17
CA ASN A 34 21.86 -4.78 25.68
C ASN A 34 22.23 -6.19 25.23
N ILE A 35 23.08 -6.32 24.22
CA ILE A 35 23.49 -7.62 23.71
C ILE A 35 24.60 -8.19 24.59
N ILE A 36 24.27 -9.19 25.40
CA ILE A 36 25.21 -9.78 26.37
C ILE A 36 25.97 -11.00 25.84
N SER A 37 25.48 -11.61 24.76
CA SER A 37 26.12 -12.72 24.06
C SER A 37 25.81 -12.63 22.56
N LYS A 38 26.80 -12.95 21.72
CA LYS A 38 26.71 -12.91 20.25
C LYS A 38 27.41 -14.14 19.70
N VAL A 39 26.66 -15.14 19.27
CA VAL A 39 27.21 -16.41 18.78
C VAL A 39 26.88 -16.59 17.31
N ALA A 40 27.87 -16.97 16.51
CA ALA A 40 27.72 -17.30 15.09
C ALA A 40 27.88 -18.81 14.89
N TYR A 41 26.80 -19.47 14.49
CA TYR A 41 26.73 -20.90 14.24
C TYR A 41 26.98 -21.18 12.76
N TYR A 42 27.91 -22.08 12.45
CA TYR A 42 28.23 -22.44 11.07
C TYR A 42 28.72 -23.88 10.95
N SER A 43 28.50 -24.47 9.79
CA SER A 43 29.08 -25.76 9.43
C SER A 43 30.54 -25.59 9.00
N LEU A 44 31.40 -26.57 9.33
CA LEU A 44 32.81 -26.55 8.90
C LEU A 44 33.00 -26.55 7.38
N LYS A 45 31.96 -26.87 6.60
CA LYS A 45 31.95 -26.80 5.14
C LYS A 45 31.70 -25.40 4.58
N ALA A 46 31.33 -24.43 5.42
CA ALA A 46 31.11 -23.04 5.01
C ALA A 46 32.40 -22.45 4.41
N SER A 47 32.36 -22.24 3.09
CA SER A 47 33.48 -21.84 2.23
C SER A 47 33.84 -20.36 2.29
N ASP A 48 33.27 -19.62 3.25
CA ASP A 48 33.52 -18.19 3.39
C ASP A 48 34.92 -17.94 4.00
N LYS A 49 35.82 -17.41 3.17
CA LYS A 49 37.20 -17.07 3.56
C LYS A 49 37.26 -15.89 4.55
N ASN A 50 36.24 -15.04 4.58
CA ASN A 50 36.24 -13.78 5.34
C ASN A 50 35.51 -13.88 6.67
N LYS A 51 34.94 -15.05 7.01
CA LYS A 51 34.18 -15.26 8.25
C LYS A 51 34.96 -14.89 9.52
N ASN A 52 36.25 -15.23 9.58
CA ASN A 52 37.09 -14.94 10.74
C ASN A 52 37.30 -13.43 10.93
N GLU A 53 37.41 -12.66 9.83
CA GLU A 53 37.52 -11.20 9.88
C GLU A 53 36.21 -10.60 10.41
N ILE A 54 35.06 -11.08 9.92
CA ILE A 54 33.73 -10.66 10.37
C ILE A 54 33.53 -10.97 11.86
N PHE A 55 33.85 -12.19 12.29
CA PHE A 55 33.72 -12.62 13.68
C PHE A 55 34.57 -11.77 14.61
N THR A 56 35.83 -11.53 14.24
CA THR A 56 36.76 -10.70 15.02
C THR A 56 36.28 -9.25 15.07
N LYS A 57 35.92 -8.69 13.91
CA LYS A 57 35.52 -7.28 13.79
C LYS A 57 34.27 -6.95 14.61
N TYR A 58 33.30 -7.85 14.67
CA TYR A 58 32.03 -7.63 15.36
C TYR A 58 31.92 -8.35 16.72
N ASN A 59 33.02 -8.95 17.19
CA ASN A 59 33.10 -9.72 18.43
C ASN A 59 32.01 -10.79 18.51
N LEU A 60 31.91 -11.62 17.47
CA LEU A 60 31.03 -12.78 17.42
C LEU A 60 31.81 -14.01 17.88
N GLU A 61 31.25 -14.75 18.82
CA GLU A 61 31.78 -16.04 19.24
C GLU A 61 31.52 -17.09 18.14
N PRO A 62 32.56 -17.63 17.49
CA PRO A 62 32.38 -18.64 16.46
C PRO A 62 32.05 -20.00 17.08
N LYS A 63 30.92 -20.60 16.71
CA LYS A 63 30.54 -21.95 17.12
C LYS A 63 30.39 -22.86 15.91
N SER A 64 31.49 -23.52 15.56
CA SER A 64 31.52 -24.47 14.45
C SER A 64 30.89 -25.81 14.83
N VAL A 65 30.10 -26.40 13.93
CA VAL A 65 29.53 -27.74 14.12
C VAL A 65 30.10 -28.70 13.08
N ALA A 66 30.66 -29.81 13.55
CA ALA A 66 31.09 -30.90 12.69
C ALA A 66 29.86 -31.68 12.19
N VAL A 67 29.74 -31.80 10.86
CA VAL A 67 28.60 -32.48 10.23
C VAL A 67 28.94 -33.95 10.02
N TYR A 68 28.39 -34.82 10.86
CA TYR A 68 28.52 -36.28 10.75
C TYR A 68 27.35 -36.85 9.92
N GLY A 69 27.42 -36.71 8.59
CA GLY A 69 26.40 -37.23 7.68
C GLY A 69 26.06 -36.33 6.50
N LYS A 70 25.05 -36.72 5.70
CA LYS A 70 24.58 -35.96 4.54
C LYS A 70 23.59 -34.83 4.88
N SER A 71 23.00 -34.82 6.09
CA SER A 71 22.04 -33.78 6.50
C SER A 71 22.76 -32.51 6.95
N LYS A 72 22.22 -31.35 6.57
CA LYS A 72 22.86 -30.02 6.71
C LYS A 72 22.45 -29.27 7.99
N ASN A 73 21.62 -29.85 8.84
CA ASN A 73 20.91 -29.11 9.90
C ASN A 73 21.63 -29.16 11.27
N ALA A 74 22.90 -29.57 11.31
CA ALA A 74 23.61 -29.75 12.58
C ALA A 74 23.87 -28.40 13.29
N SER A 75 24.21 -27.36 12.54
CA SER A 75 24.33 -25.98 13.05
C SER A 75 23.02 -25.51 13.67
N ASP A 76 21.90 -25.76 12.97
CA ASP A 76 20.58 -25.26 13.34
C ASP A 76 20.08 -25.93 14.62
N LEU A 77 20.33 -27.23 14.77
CA LEU A 77 20.02 -27.97 16.00
C LEU A 77 20.83 -27.44 17.20
N ILE A 78 22.11 -27.17 17.02
CA ILE A 78 22.96 -26.63 18.09
C ILE A 78 22.53 -25.20 18.46
N LEU A 79 22.19 -24.37 17.48
CA LEU A 79 21.62 -23.04 17.71
C LEU A 79 20.30 -23.14 18.50
N ALA A 80 19.39 -24.02 18.08
CA ALA A 80 18.12 -24.24 18.77
C ALA A 80 18.33 -24.71 20.22
N MET A 81 19.27 -25.63 20.47
CA MET A 81 19.61 -26.09 21.81
C MET A 81 20.17 -24.97 22.69
N ASP A 82 21.06 -24.13 22.16
CA ASP A 82 21.59 -22.98 22.91
C ASP A 82 20.49 -21.95 23.19
N ALA A 83 19.58 -21.70 22.25
CA ALA A 83 18.42 -20.84 22.48
C ALA A 83 17.56 -21.36 23.65
N MET A 84 17.32 -22.66 23.70
CA MET A 84 16.61 -23.33 24.81
C MET A 84 17.33 -23.19 26.15
N ASN A 85 18.66 -23.27 26.16
CA ASN A 85 19.44 -23.10 27.39
C ASN A 85 19.45 -21.65 27.88
N LEU A 86 19.54 -20.69 26.95
CA LEU A 86 19.59 -19.26 27.24
C LEU A 86 18.24 -18.72 27.72
N MET A 87 17.12 -19.21 27.17
CA MET A 87 15.79 -18.76 27.62
C MET A 87 15.48 -19.17 29.08
N ASN A 88 16.16 -20.19 29.61
CA ASN A 88 16.05 -20.60 31.01
C ASN A 88 16.87 -19.73 31.97
N GLN A 89 17.65 -18.76 31.46
CA GLN A 89 18.46 -17.87 32.30
C GLN A 89 17.65 -16.64 32.71
N ASP A 90 17.62 -16.34 34.01
CA ASP A 90 16.83 -15.21 34.54
C ASP A 90 17.36 -13.85 34.10
N PHE A 91 18.68 -13.72 33.93
CA PHE A 91 19.31 -12.47 33.53
C PHE A 91 19.17 -12.14 32.03
N ILE A 92 18.55 -13.02 31.25
CA ILE A 92 18.28 -12.82 29.82
C ILE A 92 16.81 -12.44 29.66
N ASP A 93 16.52 -11.25 29.14
CA ASP A 93 15.17 -10.78 28.85
C ASP A 93 14.64 -11.31 27.51
N GLY A 94 15.52 -11.64 26.57
CA GLY A 94 15.11 -12.04 25.22
C GLY A 94 16.20 -12.69 24.38
N ILE A 95 15.79 -13.25 23.26
CA ILE A 95 16.67 -13.92 22.30
C ILE A 95 16.39 -13.35 20.91
N CYS A 96 17.47 -12.97 20.22
CA CYS A 96 17.44 -12.59 18.82
C CYS A 96 17.98 -13.73 17.96
N ILE A 97 17.16 -14.27 17.07
CA ILE A 97 17.57 -15.26 16.07
C ILE A 97 17.75 -14.54 14.73
N ALA A 98 18.98 -14.52 14.24
CA ALA A 98 19.31 -14.01 12.92
C ALA A 98 19.47 -15.18 11.95
N SER A 99 18.41 -15.48 11.19
CA SER A 99 18.39 -16.52 10.18
C SER A 99 17.35 -16.17 9.12
N SER A 100 17.61 -16.62 7.89
CA SER A 100 16.65 -16.57 6.80
C SER A 100 15.95 -17.92 6.57
N ASP A 101 16.10 -18.85 7.52
CA ASP A 101 15.36 -20.12 7.58
C ASP A 101 14.13 -20.00 8.50
N ASN A 102 13.03 -20.63 8.08
CA ASN A 102 11.76 -20.66 8.82
C ASN A 102 11.68 -21.84 9.81
N ASP A 103 12.67 -22.73 9.84
CA ASP A 103 12.68 -23.93 10.69
C ASP A 103 12.76 -23.63 12.19
N PHE A 104 13.08 -22.39 12.60
CA PHE A 104 13.12 -21.99 14.02
C PHE A 104 11.76 -21.62 14.62
N ALA A 105 10.64 -21.75 13.88
CA ALA A 105 9.28 -21.47 14.39
C ALA A 105 8.99 -22.11 15.77
N PRO A 106 9.29 -23.40 16.02
CA PRO A 106 9.06 -24.01 17.33
C PRO A 106 9.89 -23.38 18.45
N VAL A 107 11.12 -22.96 18.16
CA VAL A 107 12.01 -22.27 19.12
C VAL A 107 11.41 -20.90 19.48
N ILE A 108 10.93 -20.15 18.49
CA ILE A 108 10.29 -18.83 18.69
C ILE A 108 9.07 -18.95 19.60
N HIS A 109 8.19 -19.94 19.34
CA HIS A 109 7.05 -20.21 20.22
C HIS A 109 7.49 -20.54 21.65
N ARG A 110 8.57 -21.31 21.80
CA ARG A 110 9.09 -21.67 23.12
C ARG A 110 9.66 -20.46 23.86
N ILE A 111 10.41 -19.58 23.19
CA ILE A 111 10.91 -18.32 23.76
C ILE A 111 9.76 -17.51 24.37
N LYS A 112 8.68 -17.33 23.60
CA LYS A 112 7.51 -16.54 24.03
C LYS A 112 6.73 -17.19 25.15
N SER A 113 6.53 -18.50 25.11
CA SER A 113 5.85 -19.23 26.20
C SER A 113 6.60 -19.19 27.53
N ASN A 114 7.92 -18.93 27.50
CA ASN A 114 8.74 -18.71 28.71
C ASN A 114 8.79 -17.22 29.13
N GLY A 115 7.95 -16.36 28.54
CA GLY A 115 7.89 -14.93 28.86
C GLY A 115 9.11 -14.13 28.43
N LYS A 116 9.96 -14.68 27.56
CA LYS A 116 11.12 -13.99 26.98
C LYS A 116 10.71 -13.29 25.68
N ILE A 117 11.39 -12.19 25.37
CA ILE A 117 11.18 -11.45 24.12
C ILE A 117 11.80 -12.25 22.97
N ALA A 118 11.03 -12.54 21.93
CA ALA A 118 11.50 -13.16 20.70
C ALA A 118 11.78 -12.09 19.64
N LEU A 119 13.06 -11.87 19.32
CA LEU A 119 13.49 -10.96 18.26
C LEU A 119 13.96 -11.78 17.05
N GLY A 120 13.67 -11.29 15.85
CA GLY A 120 14.10 -11.94 14.61
C GLY A 120 14.88 -11.00 13.69
N ALA A 121 15.75 -11.56 12.86
CA ALA A 121 16.39 -10.85 11.78
C ALA A 121 16.59 -11.78 10.57
N GLY A 122 16.26 -11.30 9.37
CA GLY A 122 16.30 -12.12 8.16
C GLY A 122 16.09 -11.29 6.90
N ASP A 123 16.29 -11.92 5.74
CA ASP A 123 16.12 -11.30 4.42
C ASP A 123 14.79 -11.67 3.75
N GLU A 124 14.67 -11.45 2.44
CA GLU A 124 13.45 -11.69 1.65
C GLU A 124 12.98 -13.15 1.60
N ARG A 125 13.78 -14.12 2.04
CA ARG A 125 13.37 -15.53 2.12
C ARG A 125 12.31 -15.78 3.18
N ILE A 126 12.23 -14.89 4.17
CA ILE A 126 11.30 -14.98 5.28
C ILE A 126 9.87 -14.56 4.87
N THR A 127 8.87 -15.35 5.26
CA THR A 127 7.45 -15.06 4.97
C THR A 127 6.83 -14.09 5.98
N GLU A 128 5.76 -13.38 5.58
CA GLU A 128 5.02 -12.49 6.49
C GLU A 128 4.42 -13.24 7.69
N ASP A 129 4.03 -14.51 7.52
CA ASP A 129 3.47 -15.30 8.62
C ASP A 129 4.53 -15.73 9.62
N TYR A 130 5.75 -16.02 9.16
CA TYR A 130 6.86 -16.30 10.06
C TYR A 130 7.27 -15.06 10.87
N ILE A 131 7.27 -13.87 10.24
CA ILE A 131 7.55 -12.59 10.92
C ILE A 131 6.59 -12.34 12.09
N LYS A 132 5.32 -12.73 11.97
CA LYS A 132 4.31 -12.56 13.04
C LYS A 132 4.59 -13.38 14.29
N LEU A 133 5.43 -14.40 14.22
CA LEU A 133 5.78 -15.23 15.38
C LEU A 133 6.60 -14.43 16.40
N PHE A 134 7.42 -13.49 15.93
CA PHE A 134 8.30 -12.66 16.74
C PHE A 134 7.55 -11.51 17.43
N ASP A 135 8.17 -10.91 18.43
CA ASP A 135 7.71 -9.67 19.06
C ASP A 135 8.18 -8.42 18.32
N ASP A 136 9.35 -8.51 17.67
CA ASP A 136 9.92 -7.52 16.75
C ASP A 136 10.85 -8.24 15.75
N PHE A 137 10.88 -7.76 14.51
CA PHE A 137 11.62 -8.38 13.41
C PHE A 137 12.39 -7.34 12.60
N ILE A 138 13.66 -7.62 12.30
CA ILE A 138 14.53 -6.73 11.53
C ILE A 138 14.68 -7.30 10.12
N ASN A 139 13.95 -6.71 9.18
CA ASN A 139 13.93 -7.14 7.78
C ASN A 139 15.11 -6.54 7.01
N MET A 140 16.19 -7.31 6.85
CA MET A 140 17.42 -6.88 6.17
C MET A 140 17.13 -6.43 4.74
N ALA A 141 16.28 -7.17 4.02
CA ALA A 141 15.93 -6.88 2.64
C ALA A 141 15.26 -5.51 2.46
N LYS A 142 14.47 -5.05 3.45
CA LYS A 142 13.84 -3.72 3.41
C LYS A 142 14.83 -2.61 3.72
N ILE A 143 15.78 -2.85 4.61
CA ILE A 143 16.82 -1.88 4.97
C ILE A 143 17.81 -1.71 3.81
N ASP A 144 18.30 -2.82 3.25
CA ASP A 144 19.29 -2.80 2.18
C ASP A 144 18.77 -2.19 0.87
N LYS A 145 17.51 -2.44 0.51
CA LYS A 145 16.88 -1.85 -0.68
C LYS A 145 16.82 -0.31 -0.61
N ASN A 146 16.66 0.25 0.58
CA ASN A 146 16.64 1.71 0.76
C ASN A 146 18.03 2.33 0.77
N ASN A 147 19.04 1.60 1.24
CA ASN A 147 20.42 2.06 1.21
C ASN A 147 21.02 2.07 -0.20
N GLN A 148 20.52 1.22 -1.11
CA GLN A 148 21.17 0.99 -2.39
C GLN A 148 20.67 1.84 -3.58
N ASN A 149 19.49 2.49 -3.59
CA ASN A 149 19.06 3.26 -4.77
C ASN A 149 17.94 4.31 -4.55
N SER A 150 18.22 5.54 -5.00
CA SER A 150 17.29 6.66 -5.27
C SER A 150 16.52 6.53 -6.62
N THR A 151 16.46 5.33 -7.19
CA THR A 151 15.91 5.04 -8.54
C THR A 151 14.69 4.11 -8.53
N LEU A 152 14.19 3.71 -7.35
CA LEU A 152 12.96 2.90 -7.21
C LEU A 152 11.80 3.72 -6.60
N ASN A 153 11.56 4.93 -7.12
CA ASN A 153 10.51 5.83 -6.62
C ASN A 153 9.11 5.18 -6.53
N ASN A 154 8.79 4.21 -7.40
CA ASN A 154 7.45 3.59 -7.40
C ASN A 154 7.23 2.59 -6.24
N GLN A 155 8.19 1.70 -5.95
CA GLN A 155 8.01 0.73 -4.86
C GLN A 155 8.09 1.39 -3.48
N GLN A 156 8.92 2.43 -3.35
CA GLN A 156 9.00 3.22 -2.13
C GLN A 156 7.67 3.96 -1.86
N ASN A 157 7.08 4.57 -2.90
CA ASN A 157 5.76 5.20 -2.81
C ASN A 157 4.64 4.20 -2.47
N ASP A 158 4.67 2.98 -3.02
CA ASP A 158 3.71 1.93 -2.70
C ASP A 158 3.82 1.45 -1.24
N ASN A 159 5.05 1.34 -0.71
CA ASN A 159 5.25 0.96 0.69
C ASN A 159 4.85 2.06 1.66
N LEU A 160 5.14 3.33 1.33
CA LEU A 160 4.73 4.50 2.10
C LEU A 160 3.22 4.67 2.12
N SER A 161 2.55 4.54 0.97
CA SER A 161 1.08 4.61 0.91
C SER A 161 0.41 3.52 1.76
N LYS A 162 0.92 2.28 1.72
CA LYS A 162 0.45 1.20 2.62
C LYS A 162 0.68 1.53 4.08
N LEU A 163 1.81 2.15 4.43
CA LEU A 163 2.08 2.58 5.81
C LEU A 163 1.07 3.65 6.25
N PHE A 164 0.83 4.68 5.44
CA PHE A 164 -0.14 5.73 5.75
C PHE A 164 -1.55 5.16 5.96
N ILE A 165 -2.00 4.25 5.09
CA ILE A 165 -3.31 3.58 5.25
C ILE A 165 -3.41 2.88 6.60
N LYS A 166 -2.36 2.16 7.02
CA LYS A 166 -2.35 1.44 8.31
C LYS A 166 -2.36 2.40 9.50
N ILE A 167 -1.56 3.47 9.45
CA ILE A 167 -1.52 4.48 10.52
C ILE A 167 -2.87 5.18 10.61
N ASP A 168 -3.48 5.54 9.49
CA ASP A 168 -4.79 6.20 9.46
C ASP A 168 -5.87 5.30 10.05
N GLN A 169 -5.86 4.00 9.72
CA GLN A 169 -6.76 3.01 10.32
C GLN A 169 -6.59 2.97 11.84
N ILE A 170 -5.36 2.80 12.33
CA ILE A 170 -5.06 2.76 13.77
C ILE A 170 -5.51 4.04 14.48
N ILE A 171 -5.25 5.22 13.90
CA ILE A 171 -5.68 6.49 14.48
C ILE A 171 -7.21 6.56 14.54
N ASN A 172 -7.91 6.16 13.48
CA ASN A 172 -9.38 6.20 13.48
C ASN A 172 -9.99 5.22 14.50
N ASP A 173 -9.44 4.00 14.60
CA ASP A 173 -9.88 3.00 15.58
C ASP A 173 -9.65 3.48 17.02
N LEU A 174 -8.51 4.12 17.30
CA LEU A 174 -8.24 4.71 18.62
C LEU A 174 -9.15 5.90 18.95
N ARG A 175 -9.62 6.65 17.95
CA ARG A 175 -10.52 7.81 18.16
C ARG A 175 -11.95 7.40 18.43
N SER A 176 -12.44 6.30 17.85
CA SER A 176 -13.81 5.83 18.09
C SER A 176 -14.07 5.52 19.56
N ASP A 177 -13.02 5.26 20.34
CA ASP A 177 -13.12 4.94 21.77
C ASP A 177 -13.11 6.18 22.67
N SER A 178 -12.60 7.34 22.22
CA SER A 178 -12.35 8.52 23.08
C SER A 178 -13.06 9.81 22.67
N ASN A 179 -13.67 9.89 21.47
CA ASN A 179 -14.19 11.14 20.88
C ASN A 179 -13.15 12.28 20.77
N GLU A 180 -11.87 12.01 21.03
CA GLU A 180 -10.80 12.99 20.96
C GLU A 180 -10.29 13.15 19.52
N GLU A 181 -9.79 14.34 19.21
CA GLU A 181 -9.27 14.64 17.88
C GLU A 181 -7.84 14.12 17.67
N TYR A 182 -7.09 13.96 18.76
CA TYR A 182 -5.72 13.47 18.81
C TYR A 182 -5.69 12.15 19.57
N VAL A 183 -4.76 11.26 19.20
CA VAL A 183 -4.51 10.01 19.93
C VAL A 183 -3.07 9.94 20.40
N ASP A 184 -2.80 9.14 21.43
CA ASP A 184 -1.44 8.91 21.94
C ASP A 184 -0.56 8.26 20.85
N LEU A 185 0.55 8.91 20.50
CA LEU A 185 1.46 8.42 19.46
C LEU A 185 2.16 7.12 19.89
N SER A 186 2.52 6.99 21.17
CA SER A 186 3.13 5.77 21.70
C SER A 186 2.17 4.58 21.58
N GLN A 187 0.89 4.78 21.87
CA GLN A 187 -0.13 3.74 21.66
C GLN A 187 -0.30 3.40 20.18
N CYS A 188 -0.39 4.41 19.31
CA CYS A 188 -0.46 4.21 17.86
C CYS A 188 0.73 3.42 17.32
N VAL A 189 1.95 3.76 17.73
CA VAL A 189 3.18 3.08 17.34
C VAL A 189 3.23 1.65 17.88
N GLN A 190 2.72 1.42 19.10
CA GLN A 190 2.65 0.08 19.68
C GLN A 190 1.74 -0.83 18.86
N ILE A 191 0.51 -0.39 18.55
CA ILE A 191 -0.43 -1.13 17.71
C ILE A 191 0.15 -1.36 16.30
N LEU A 192 0.84 -0.36 15.74
CA LEU A 192 1.49 -0.49 14.45
C LEU A 192 2.55 -1.61 14.46
N LYS A 193 3.39 -1.66 15.51
CA LYS A 193 4.38 -2.72 15.68
C LYS A 193 3.74 -4.09 15.93
N ASP A 194 2.61 -4.13 16.64
CA ASP A 194 1.90 -5.38 16.90
C ASP A 194 1.28 -5.96 15.61
N ASN A 195 0.72 -5.10 14.76
CA ASN A 195 0.16 -5.47 13.45
C ASN A 195 1.26 -5.70 12.39
N ASN A 196 2.44 -5.11 12.58
CA ASN A 196 3.58 -5.20 11.70
C ASN A 196 4.87 -5.32 12.49
N ARG A 197 5.19 -6.57 12.86
CA ARG A 197 6.38 -6.91 13.65
C ARG A 197 7.69 -6.44 13.01
N ASP A 198 7.71 -6.28 11.69
CA ASP A 198 8.87 -5.77 10.96
C ASP A 198 8.84 -4.26 10.71
N PHE A 199 7.95 -3.51 11.35
CA PHE A 199 7.90 -2.07 11.22
C PHE A 199 9.19 -1.43 11.76
N ASN A 200 9.93 -0.82 10.85
CA ASN A 200 11.13 -0.06 11.14
C ASN A 200 11.15 1.19 10.26
N PRO A 201 11.35 2.40 10.81
CA PRO A 201 11.49 3.61 10.00
C PRO A 201 12.55 3.50 8.88
N LYS A 202 13.64 2.74 9.08
CA LYS A 202 14.65 2.46 8.04
C LYS A 202 14.04 1.79 6.79
N ASN A 203 12.95 1.03 6.93
CA ASN A 203 12.22 0.42 5.81
C ASN A 203 11.53 1.44 4.89
N TYR A 204 11.45 2.70 5.32
CA TYR A 204 10.80 3.79 4.59
C TYR A 204 11.78 4.92 4.23
N GLY A 205 13.10 4.67 4.31
CA GLY A 205 14.14 5.64 3.98
C GLY A 205 14.49 6.61 5.11
N TRP A 206 14.06 6.35 6.34
CA TRP A 206 14.54 7.10 7.50
C TRP A 206 15.93 6.63 7.94
N LYS A 207 16.70 7.52 8.55
CA LYS A 207 18.13 7.28 8.85
C LYS A 207 18.37 6.34 10.04
N ASN A 208 17.42 6.22 10.95
CA ASN A 208 17.54 5.42 12.18
C ASN A 208 16.21 4.71 12.45
N SER A 209 16.15 3.91 13.51
CA SER A 209 15.00 3.08 13.89
C SER A 209 14.13 3.76 14.96
N LYS A 210 14.43 5.02 15.30
CA LYS A 210 13.69 5.78 16.30
C LYS A 210 12.36 6.26 15.71
N THR A 211 11.27 5.88 16.34
CA THR A 211 9.91 6.14 15.85
C THR A 211 9.49 7.60 16.00
N VAL A 212 9.63 8.20 17.19
CA VAL A 212 9.21 9.61 17.39
C VAL A 212 9.89 10.57 16.40
N PRO A 213 11.22 10.55 16.19
CA PRO A 213 11.87 11.38 15.16
C PRO A 213 11.37 11.10 13.74
N PHE A 214 11.03 9.85 13.43
CA PHE A 214 10.45 9.50 12.13
C PHE A 214 9.09 10.18 11.92
N PHE A 215 8.20 10.14 12.92
CA PHE A 215 6.90 10.83 12.86
C PHE A 215 7.03 12.36 12.80
N GLN A 216 8.10 12.92 13.37
CA GLN A 216 8.41 14.35 13.26
C GLN A 216 9.01 14.76 11.90
N SER A 217 9.39 13.80 11.05
CA SER A 217 10.00 14.10 9.76
C SER A 217 9.05 14.83 8.82
N ASN A 218 9.61 15.60 7.87
CA ASN A 218 8.84 16.27 6.82
C ASN A 218 7.98 15.31 5.97
N LEU A 219 8.34 14.03 5.92
CA LEU A 219 7.54 13.02 5.24
C LEU A 219 6.21 12.78 5.99
N MET A 220 6.28 12.63 7.31
CA MET A 220 5.13 12.28 8.15
C MET A 220 4.28 13.52 8.48
N THR A 221 4.90 14.66 8.78
CA THR A 221 4.20 15.90 9.14
C THR A 221 3.42 16.53 7.97
N LYS A 222 3.60 16.05 6.74
CA LYS A 222 2.70 16.37 5.62
C LYS A 222 1.31 15.74 5.79
N HIS A 223 1.24 14.56 6.38
CA HIS A 223 0.00 13.79 6.54
C HIS A 223 -0.59 13.90 7.95
N TYR A 224 0.25 14.12 8.95
CA TYR A 224 -0.14 14.13 10.35
C TYR A 224 0.20 15.44 11.06
N ASP A 225 -0.67 15.84 11.98
CA ASP A 225 -0.38 16.84 13.00
C ASP A 225 0.15 16.15 14.25
N LEU A 226 1.21 16.71 14.83
CA LEU A 226 1.78 16.26 16.09
C LEU A 226 1.69 17.37 17.13
N LYS A 227 1.29 17.01 18.34
CA LYS A 227 1.35 17.89 19.51
C LYS A 227 2.06 17.18 20.65
N VAL A 228 2.61 17.95 21.58
CA VAL A 228 3.23 17.44 22.80
C VAL A 228 2.55 18.09 24.01
N GLU A 229 2.06 17.27 24.92
CA GLU A 229 1.43 17.70 26.17
C GLU A 229 2.01 16.83 27.30
N ASN A 230 2.48 17.44 28.39
CA ASN A 230 3.05 16.72 29.53
C ASN A 230 4.15 15.67 29.15
N LYS A 231 5.00 16.00 28.17
CA LYS A 231 6.04 15.13 27.59
C LYS A 231 5.52 13.88 26.85
N VAL A 232 4.21 13.81 26.60
CA VAL A 232 3.57 12.77 25.78
C VAL A 232 3.31 13.33 24.39
N TRP A 233 3.62 12.54 23.36
CA TRP A 233 3.36 12.90 21.96
C TRP A 233 1.99 12.40 21.54
N TYR A 234 1.25 13.25 20.84
CA TYR A 234 -0.04 12.91 20.26
C TYR A 234 -0.04 13.16 18.77
N ILE A 235 -0.86 12.39 18.05
CA ILE A 235 -0.95 12.39 16.59
C ILE A 235 -2.41 12.52 16.12
N LYS A 236 -2.61 13.21 15.00
CA LYS A 236 -3.90 13.39 14.32
C LYS A 236 -3.72 13.39 12.80
N ILE A 237 -4.71 12.91 12.05
CA ILE A 237 -4.75 12.98 10.58
C ILE A 237 -5.08 14.41 10.12
N LYS A 238 -4.31 14.96 9.18
CA LYS A 238 -4.61 16.26 8.56
C LYS A 238 -5.82 16.16 7.63
N GLN A 239 -6.82 17.02 7.83
CA GLN A 239 -8.09 16.99 7.09
C GLN A 239 -7.95 17.19 5.57
N ASN A 240 -6.85 17.78 5.08
CA ASN A 240 -6.58 17.96 3.65
C ASN A 240 -5.86 16.78 2.97
N ASN A 241 -5.42 15.77 3.74
CA ASN A 241 -4.73 14.59 3.23
C ASN A 241 -5.43 13.34 3.78
N GLN A 242 -6.66 13.07 3.32
CA GLN A 242 -7.16 11.69 3.36
C GLN A 242 -6.15 10.83 2.59
N SER A 243 -5.79 9.66 3.12
CA SER A 243 -4.88 8.72 2.48
C SER A 243 -5.23 8.53 1.00
N PRO A 244 -4.25 8.23 0.12
CA PRO A 244 -4.58 7.80 -1.25
C PRO A 244 -5.50 6.59 -1.14
N LYS A 245 -6.80 6.80 -1.40
CA LYS A 245 -7.80 5.74 -1.33
C LYS A 245 -7.41 4.74 -2.40
N LYS A 246 -7.26 3.47 -2.01
CA LYS A 246 -6.98 2.34 -2.92
C LYS A 246 -7.98 2.28 -4.11
N ASN A 247 -9.13 2.93 -3.97
CA ASN A 247 -10.18 3.04 -5.00
C ASN A 247 -9.92 4.09 -6.08
N GLU A 248 -9.08 5.10 -5.86
CA GLU A 248 -8.80 6.14 -6.87
C GLU A 248 -8.00 5.56 -8.05
N ASN A 249 -6.92 4.81 -7.78
CA ASN A 249 -6.11 4.19 -8.83
C ASN A 249 -6.87 3.14 -9.66
N ILE A 250 -7.78 2.37 -9.05
CA ILE A 250 -8.55 1.35 -9.76
C ILE A 250 -9.62 1.99 -10.66
N SER A 251 -10.30 3.03 -10.18
CA SER A 251 -11.27 3.79 -10.98
C SER A 251 -10.60 4.45 -12.18
N ASP A 252 -9.39 4.98 -11.97
CA ASP A 252 -8.59 5.57 -13.05
C ASP A 252 -8.16 4.51 -14.08
N GLU A 253 -7.74 3.32 -13.63
CA GLU A 253 -7.42 2.19 -14.51
C GLU A 253 -8.61 1.74 -15.35
N ILE A 254 -9.78 1.56 -14.74
CA ILE A 254 -11.02 1.19 -15.44
C ILE A 254 -11.37 2.26 -16.48
N THR A 255 -11.25 3.54 -16.12
CA THR A 255 -11.54 4.67 -17.02
C THR A 255 -10.57 4.73 -18.19
N ILE A 256 -9.27 4.54 -17.93
CA ILE A 256 -8.22 4.46 -18.95
C ILE A 256 -8.49 3.31 -19.92
N PHE A 257 -8.78 2.11 -19.40
CA PHE A 257 -9.05 0.93 -20.21
C PHE A 257 -10.33 1.09 -21.05
N LYS A 258 -11.43 1.57 -20.47
CA LYS A 258 -12.67 1.88 -21.22
C LYS A 258 -12.42 2.91 -22.33
N THR A 259 -11.66 3.96 -22.03
CA THR A 259 -11.33 5.03 -22.99
C THR A 259 -10.43 4.53 -24.12
N LEU A 260 -9.49 3.65 -23.82
CA LEU A 260 -8.60 3.09 -24.84
C LEU A 260 -9.32 2.07 -25.72
N LEU A 261 -10.13 1.20 -25.12
CA LEU A 261 -10.94 0.22 -25.86
C LEU A 261 -11.93 0.92 -26.79
N SER A 262 -12.56 2.03 -26.37
CA SER A 262 -13.47 2.80 -27.23
C SER A 262 -12.76 3.42 -28.45
N LYS A 263 -11.49 3.83 -28.31
CA LYS A 263 -10.67 4.32 -29.43
C LYS A 263 -10.22 3.21 -30.37
N LEU A 264 -10.04 1.99 -29.86
CA LEU A 264 -9.55 0.84 -30.61
C LEU A 264 -10.67 -0.03 -31.21
N LYS A 265 -11.95 0.25 -30.93
CA LYS A 265 -13.09 -0.54 -31.43
C LYS A 265 -13.03 -0.69 -32.95
N ARG A 266 -13.02 -1.95 -33.42
CA ARG A 266 -13.28 -2.32 -34.82
C ARG A 266 -14.76 -2.72 -34.96
N LYS A 267 -15.24 -2.81 -36.21
CA LYS A 267 -16.67 -3.01 -36.58
C LYS A 267 -17.31 -4.28 -35.99
N ASP A 268 -16.51 -5.17 -35.42
CA ASP A 268 -16.81 -6.51 -34.90
C ASP A 268 -16.88 -6.59 -33.36
N GLY A 269 -16.89 -5.45 -32.65
CA GLY A 269 -17.32 -5.36 -31.25
C GLY A 269 -16.25 -5.67 -30.19
N GLY A 270 -15.19 -6.42 -30.52
CA GLY A 270 -14.06 -6.71 -29.62
C GLY A 270 -12.73 -6.11 -30.11
N VAL A 271 -11.81 -5.81 -29.18
CA VAL A 271 -10.43 -5.40 -29.51
C VAL A 271 -9.50 -6.57 -29.24
N GLU A 272 -8.60 -6.91 -30.17
CA GLU A 272 -7.58 -7.94 -29.95
C GLU A 272 -6.72 -7.60 -28.73
N PHE A 273 -6.64 -8.52 -27.76
CA PHE A 273 -5.99 -8.31 -26.47
C PHE A 273 -4.51 -7.93 -26.60
N GLY A 274 -3.79 -8.59 -27.52
CA GLY A 274 -2.39 -8.28 -27.80
C GLY A 274 -2.19 -6.87 -28.34
N SER A 275 -3.11 -6.39 -29.18
CA SER A 275 -3.10 -5.03 -29.72
C SER A 275 -3.43 -4.00 -28.64
N PHE A 276 -4.39 -4.28 -27.77
CA PHE A 276 -4.73 -3.44 -26.62
C PHE A 276 -3.56 -3.26 -25.64
N ILE A 277 -2.90 -4.37 -25.25
CA ILE A 277 -1.72 -4.32 -24.36
C ILE A 277 -0.56 -3.55 -25.01
N ARG A 278 -0.36 -3.72 -26.33
CA ARG A 278 0.67 -2.99 -27.07
C ARG A 278 0.42 -1.49 -27.07
N GLU A 279 -0.83 -1.08 -27.25
CA GLU A 279 -1.20 0.33 -27.25
C GLU A 279 -1.09 0.97 -25.85
N LEU A 280 -1.42 0.22 -24.79
CA LEU A 280 -1.11 0.63 -23.41
C LEU A 280 0.39 0.84 -23.20
N GLY A 281 1.23 -0.03 -23.74
CA GLY A 281 2.69 0.07 -23.60
C GLY A 281 3.33 1.21 -24.39
N LYS A 282 2.73 1.65 -25.50
CA LYS A 282 3.23 2.76 -26.33
C LYS A 282 3.00 4.12 -25.69
N ASN A 283 1.88 4.30 -24.99
CA ASN A 283 1.52 5.59 -24.42
C ASN A 283 2.35 5.87 -23.15
N SER A 284 3.14 6.95 -23.18
CA SER A 284 4.00 7.35 -22.05
C SER A 284 3.24 7.50 -20.74
N ASN A 285 1.96 7.90 -20.80
CA ASN A 285 1.12 8.12 -19.63
C ASN A 285 0.67 6.81 -18.97
N TYR A 286 0.78 5.67 -19.66
CA TYR A 286 0.28 4.37 -19.19
C TYR A 286 1.39 3.36 -18.89
N LYS A 287 2.67 3.71 -19.11
CA LYS A 287 3.82 2.82 -18.90
C LYS A 287 3.94 2.26 -17.48
N ASN A 288 3.38 2.97 -16.49
CA ASN A 288 3.46 2.57 -15.08
C ASN A 288 2.29 1.68 -14.63
N LEU A 289 1.29 1.43 -15.49
CA LEU A 289 0.10 0.65 -15.12
C LEU A 289 0.46 -0.78 -14.65
N PRO A 290 -0.13 -1.27 -13.54
CA PRO A 290 0.23 -2.56 -12.96
C PRO A 290 0.11 -3.74 -13.92
N ILE A 291 -0.87 -3.71 -14.83
CA ILE A 291 -1.09 -4.75 -15.83
C ILE A 291 0.12 -4.98 -16.76
N LEU A 292 0.88 -3.93 -17.09
CA LEU A 292 2.02 -4.06 -18.01
C LEU A 292 3.18 -4.87 -17.40
N LYS A 293 3.24 -4.97 -16.06
CA LYS A 293 4.28 -5.67 -15.30
C LYS A 293 3.91 -7.12 -14.95
N LYS A 294 2.67 -7.56 -15.18
CA LYS A 294 2.20 -8.91 -14.84
C LYS A 294 2.58 -9.93 -15.91
N LYS A 295 3.04 -11.12 -15.49
CA LYS A 295 3.30 -12.27 -16.40
C LYS A 295 2.00 -12.81 -17.02
N ARG A 296 0.93 -12.88 -16.24
CA ARG A 296 -0.40 -13.35 -16.67
C ARG A 296 -1.38 -12.17 -16.77
N LYS A 297 -1.38 -11.50 -17.93
CA LYS A 297 -2.17 -10.27 -18.16
C LYS A 297 -3.67 -10.53 -18.35
N ILE A 298 -4.03 -11.72 -18.81
CA ILE A 298 -5.43 -12.13 -19.01
C ILE A 298 -6.13 -12.27 -17.65
N GLU A 299 -5.49 -12.97 -16.70
CA GLU A 299 -5.99 -13.12 -15.32
C GLU A 299 -6.22 -11.76 -14.62
N TYR A 300 -5.56 -10.68 -15.07
CA TYR A 300 -5.78 -9.34 -14.54
C TYR A 300 -7.21 -8.83 -14.77
N PHE A 301 -7.81 -9.19 -15.91
CA PHE A 301 -9.18 -8.81 -16.26
C PHE A 301 -10.22 -9.86 -15.86
N GLU A 302 -9.80 -11.11 -15.61
CA GLU A 302 -10.70 -12.16 -15.13
C GLU A 302 -10.96 -12.06 -13.61
N ASN A 303 -10.15 -11.29 -12.86
CA ASN A 303 -10.31 -11.06 -11.43
C ASN A 303 -11.09 -9.78 -11.11
N LYS A 304 -11.80 -9.76 -9.97
CA LYS A 304 -12.43 -8.55 -9.46
C LYS A 304 -11.40 -7.47 -9.10
N PRO A 305 -11.67 -6.18 -9.35
CA PRO A 305 -12.94 -5.61 -9.86
C PRO A 305 -13.03 -5.53 -11.39
N PHE A 306 -11.97 -5.85 -12.13
CA PHE A 306 -11.94 -5.67 -13.59
C PHE A 306 -12.89 -6.61 -14.34
N SER A 307 -13.12 -7.81 -13.81
CA SER A 307 -14.09 -8.78 -14.34
C SER A 307 -15.53 -8.26 -14.39
N ASP A 308 -15.84 -7.24 -13.60
CA ASP A 308 -17.18 -6.64 -13.55
C ASP A 308 -17.39 -5.65 -14.72
N TYR A 309 -16.30 -5.16 -15.33
CA TYR A 309 -16.34 -4.15 -16.40
C TYR A 309 -15.85 -4.65 -17.76
N PHE A 310 -15.01 -5.68 -17.77
CA PHE A 310 -14.36 -6.19 -18.98
C PHE A 310 -14.60 -7.68 -19.11
N GLU A 311 -14.70 -8.12 -20.36
CA GLU A 311 -14.85 -9.53 -20.72
C GLU A 311 -13.77 -9.92 -21.72
N ILE A 312 -13.20 -11.12 -21.54
CA ILE A 312 -12.21 -11.69 -22.43
C ILE A 312 -12.84 -12.86 -23.18
N ASP A 313 -12.98 -12.70 -24.50
CA ASP A 313 -13.49 -13.73 -25.40
C ASP A 313 -12.33 -14.46 -26.09
N LYS A 314 -12.35 -15.80 -26.07
CA LYS A 314 -11.46 -16.64 -26.87
C LYS A 314 -12.20 -17.03 -28.14
N THR A 315 -11.85 -16.42 -29.28
CA THR A 315 -12.56 -16.71 -30.54
C THR A 315 -12.07 -18.03 -31.16
N LYS A 316 -12.89 -18.62 -32.06
CA LYS A 316 -12.63 -19.93 -32.72
C LYS A 316 -11.30 -20.01 -33.51
N LYS A 317 -10.62 -18.89 -33.76
CA LYS A 317 -9.33 -18.83 -34.48
C LYS A 317 -8.10 -18.66 -33.56
N ASN A 318 -8.22 -19.01 -32.28
CA ASN A 318 -7.15 -18.90 -31.28
C ASN A 318 -6.71 -17.44 -30.99
N SER A 319 -7.54 -16.45 -31.35
CA SER A 319 -7.32 -15.04 -31.00
C SER A 319 -8.14 -14.66 -29.77
N ILE A 320 -7.52 -13.86 -28.91
CA ILE A 320 -8.10 -13.39 -27.64
C ILE A 320 -8.53 -11.94 -27.84
N SER A 321 -9.79 -11.63 -27.57
CA SER A 321 -10.32 -10.27 -27.60
C SER A 321 -10.77 -9.82 -26.22
N ILE A 322 -10.67 -8.52 -25.96
CA ILE A 322 -11.21 -7.86 -24.78
C ILE A 322 -12.29 -6.87 -25.21
N ARG A 323 -13.39 -6.86 -24.48
CA ARG A 323 -14.50 -5.92 -24.65
C ARG A 323 -14.96 -5.37 -23.31
N VAL A 324 -15.61 -4.22 -23.34
CA VAL A 324 -16.32 -3.69 -22.18
C VAL A 324 -17.65 -4.43 -22.10
N LYS A 325 -18.01 -4.97 -20.93
CA LYS A 325 -19.33 -5.57 -20.73
C LYS A 325 -20.39 -4.50 -20.94
N GLU A 326 -21.36 -4.76 -21.81
CA GLU A 326 -22.54 -3.91 -21.93
C GLU A 326 -23.48 -4.26 -20.77
N ASP A 327 -24.03 -3.25 -20.10
CA ASP A 327 -24.91 -3.43 -18.95
C ASP A 327 -26.25 -4.07 -19.39
N GLU A 328 -26.28 -5.40 -19.48
CA GLU A 328 -27.52 -6.18 -19.58
C GLU A 328 -28.17 -6.23 -18.20
N ASN A 329 -28.95 -5.20 -17.86
CA ASN A 329 -30.14 -5.26 -16.98
C ASN A 329 -30.73 -3.85 -16.78
N SER A 330 -31.39 -3.34 -17.81
CA SER A 330 -32.59 -2.52 -17.64
C SER A 330 -33.72 -3.44 -17.13
N ASP A 331 -34.37 -3.05 -16.04
CA ASP A 331 -35.58 -3.64 -15.45
C ASP A 331 -35.45 -4.95 -14.65
N LYS A 332 -35.09 -4.84 -13.36
CA LYS A 332 -36.03 -4.98 -12.23
C LYS A 332 -35.32 -5.06 -10.86
N SER A 333 -35.89 -4.32 -9.92
CA SER A 333 -35.74 -4.38 -8.45
C SER A 333 -34.51 -3.73 -7.78
N SER A 334 -34.65 -2.41 -7.58
CA SER A 334 -34.67 -1.77 -6.26
C SER A 334 -33.52 -2.04 -5.27
N LYS A 335 -32.56 -1.11 -5.19
CA LYS A 335 -32.49 -0.08 -4.12
C LYS A 335 -31.17 0.71 -4.16
N LYS A 336 -31.31 2.02 -4.34
CA LYS A 336 -30.43 3.13 -3.90
C LYS A 336 -29.00 3.17 -4.46
N ASP A 337 -28.75 4.16 -5.34
CA ASP A 337 -27.82 5.26 -5.02
C ASP A 337 -27.98 6.43 -6.01
N THR A 338 -28.75 7.42 -5.57
CA THR A 338 -28.90 8.75 -6.17
C THR A 338 -27.78 9.65 -5.64
N ASN A 339 -26.72 9.93 -6.40
CA ASN A 339 -25.83 11.05 -6.06
C ASN A 339 -25.00 11.68 -7.20
N SER A 340 -25.07 11.19 -8.45
CA SER A 340 -24.32 11.81 -9.56
C SER A 340 -25.13 12.79 -10.43
N ASN A 341 -26.46 12.64 -10.51
CA ASN A 341 -27.30 13.54 -11.33
C ASN A 341 -27.73 14.80 -10.57
N SER A 342 -27.72 14.78 -9.23
CA SER A 342 -28.08 15.91 -8.38
C SER A 342 -27.08 17.08 -8.51
N SER A 343 -25.80 16.78 -8.68
CA SER A 343 -24.75 17.80 -8.80
C SER A 343 -24.82 18.58 -10.12
N GLU A 344 -25.05 17.91 -11.26
CA GLU A 344 -25.20 18.61 -12.56
C GLU A 344 -26.47 19.47 -12.60
N ILE A 345 -27.58 18.96 -12.04
CA ILE A 345 -28.85 19.71 -11.96
C ILE A 345 -28.67 20.98 -11.12
N GLU A 346 -27.97 20.90 -9.99
CA GLU A 346 -27.75 22.04 -9.12
C GLU A 346 -26.87 23.10 -9.80
N ILE A 347 -25.82 22.68 -10.52
CA ILE A 347 -24.98 23.59 -11.31
C ILE A 347 -25.82 24.33 -12.38
N TYR A 348 -26.74 23.64 -13.05
CA TYR A 348 -27.63 24.27 -14.02
C TYR A 348 -28.61 25.26 -13.36
N LYS A 349 -29.16 24.92 -12.19
CA LYS A 349 -30.04 25.83 -11.43
C LYS A 349 -29.29 27.09 -10.99
N GLN A 350 -28.12 26.95 -10.39
CA GLN A 350 -27.32 28.09 -9.93
C GLN A 350 -26.90 29.00 -11.09
N THR A 351 -26.60 28.44 -12.25
CA THR A 351 -26.29 29.23 -13.45
C THR A 351 -27.48 30.10 -13.88
N ILE A 352 -28.71 29.55 -13.86
CA ILE A 352 -29.91 30.31 -14.21
C ILE A 352 -30.28 31.33 -13.12
N LEU A 353 -30.13 30.99 -11.84
CA LEU A 353 -30.43 31.90 -10.72
C LEU A 353 -29.48 33.10 -10.67
N ASN A 354 -28.22 32.92 -11.05
CA ASN A 354 -27.25 34.02 -11.16
C ASN A 354 -27.59 34.99 -12.30
N ASN A 355 -28.44 34.59 -13.25
CA ASN A 355 -28.99 35.48 -14.24
C ASN A 355 -30.17 36.24 -13.61
N LYS A 356 -30.09 37.58 -13.53
CA LYS A 356 -31.08 38.46 -12.86
C LYS A 356 -32.49 38.44 -13.49
N THR A 357 -32.75 37.55 -14.45
CA THR A 357 -34.04 37.37 -15.14
C THR A 357 -34.52 35.93 -15.00
N PRO A 358 -35.84 35.69 -14.87
CA PRO A 358 -36.40 34.36 -14.62
C PRO A 358 -36.25 33.37 -15.78
N GLU A 359 -35.98 33.86 -17.00
CA GLU A 359 -35.58 33.06 -18.15
C GLU A 359 -34.19 33.50 -18.63
N MET A 360 -33.36 32.54 -19.07
CA MET A 360 -32.01 32.78 -19.59
C MET A 360 -31.91 32.34 -21.06
N ASN A 361 -31.23 33.14 -21.90
CA ASN A 361 -30.91 32.75 -23.26
C ASN A 361 -29.97 31.52 -23.27
N PHE A 362 -30.33 30.48 -24.01
CA PHE A 362 -29.60 29.20 -23.99
C PHE A 362 -28.16 29.31 -24.50
N ALA A 363 -27.88 30.20 -25.46
CA ALA A 363 -26.52 30.42 -25.94
C ALA A 363 -25.63 31.03 -24.84
N ALA A 364 -26.17 32.02 -24.10
CA ALA A 364 -25.48 32.63 -22.96
C ALA A 364 -25.30 31.63 -21.80
N PHE A 365 -26.31 30.79 -21.54
CA PHE A 365 -26.25 29.71 -20.55
C PHE A 365 -25.13 28.71 -20.86
N ILE A 366 -25.02 28.28 -22.13
CA ILE A 366 -23.94 27.39 -22.58
C ILE A 366 -22.57 28.05 -22.44
N GLU A 367 -22.46 29.35 -22.71
CA GLU A 367 -21.19 30.07 -22.59
C GLU A 367 -20.71 30.18 -21.14
N GLN A 368 -21.62 30.50 -20.21
CA GLN A 368 -21.30 30.54 -18.77
C GLN A 368 -20.91 29.16 -18.23
N ILE A 369 -21.67 28.13 -18.60
CA ILE A 369 -21.33 26.75 -18.21
C ILE A 369 -20.01 26.32 -18.83
N ARG A 370 -19.69 26.72 -20.06
CA ARG A 370 -18.41 26.41 -20.71
C ARG A 370 -17.22 27.10 -20.03
N LYS A 371 -17.42 28.30 -19.46
CA LYS A 371 -16.37 29.01 -18.72
C LYS A 371 -16.04 28.29 -17.40
N ASN A 372 -17.05 27.79 -16.69
CA ASN A 372 -16.88 27.29 -15.33
C ASN A 372 -16.84 25.75 -15.20
N HIS A 373 -17.46 25.01 -16.13
CA HIS A 373 -17.66 23.55 -16.02
C HIS A 373 -17.60 22.84 -17.38
N LYS A 374 -16.38 22.68 -17.94
CA LYS A 374 -16.16 22.09 -19.29
C LYS A 374 -16.43 20.59 -19.41
N SER A 375 -16.60 19.87 -18.29
CA SER A 375 -16.77 18.41 -18.24
C SER A 375 -18.24 17.94 -18.16
N LEU A 376 -19.22 18.86 -18.15
CA LEU A 376 -20.63 18.49 -17.98
C LEU A 376 -21.23 17.77 -19.20
N SER A 377 -22.19 16.89 -18.92
CA SER A 377 -22.86 16.03 -19.90
C SER A 377 -23.45 16.77 -21.12
N ILE A 378 -23.86 18.03 -20.95
CA ILE A 378 -24.35 18.92 -22.02
C ILE A 378 -23.38 19.14 -23.18
N PHE A 379 -22.07 19.01 -22.95
CA PHE A 379 -21.05 19.19 -24.00
C PHE A 379 -20.77 17.92 -24.81
N ASN A 380 -21.29 16.75 -24.37
CA ASN A 380 -21.16 15.49 -25.12
C ASN A 380 -22.14 15.40 -26.30
N LYS A 381 -23.14 16.30 -26.38
CA LYS A 381 -24.08 16.39 -27.51
C LYS A 381 -23.48 17.25 -28.63
N LYS A 382 -23.40 16.69 -29.84
CA LYS A 382 -22.90 17.38 -31.04
C LYS A 382 -23.87 18.44 -31.58
N ASP A 383 -25.18 18.18 -31.56
CA ASP A 383 -26.20 19.07 -32.11
C ASP A 383 -27.36 19.39 -31.13
N LYS A 384 -27.91 20.61 -31.26
CA LYS A 384 -29.12 21.10 -30.55
C LYS A 384 -29.14 20.75 -29.05
N LYS A 385 -28.09 21.15 -28.33
CA LYS A 385 -27.86 20.86 -26.89
C LYS A 385 -29.04 21.16 -25.96
N TRP A 386 -29.89 22.13 -26.31
CA TRP A 386 -31.10 22.45 -25.54
C TRP A 386 -32.09 21.29 -25.47
N LYS A 387 -32.08 20.35 -26.43
CA LYS A 387 -32.93 19.14 -26.40
C LYS A 387 -32.66 18.24 -25.20
N LEU A 388 -31.49 18.35 -24.55
CA LEU A 388 -31.19 17.60 -23.33
C LEU A 388 -32.15 17.98 -22.19
N PHE A 389 -32.59 19.25 -22.14
CA PHE A 389 -33.53 19.74 -21.13
C PHE A 389 -34.99 19.38 -21.42
N GLU A 390 -35.28 18.83 -22.60
CA GLU A 390 -36.59 18.24 -22.91
C GLU A 390 -36.64 16.75 -22.47
N GLN A 391 -35.53 16.16 -22.03
CA GLN A 391 -35.41 14.76 -21.60
C GLN A 391 -35.27 14.65 -20.07
N ALA A 392 -35.74 13.53 -19.50
CA ALA A 392 -35.57 13.25 -18.07
C ALA A 392 -34.08 12.96 -17.76
N PRO A 393 -33.57 13.37 -16.57
CA PRO A 393 -34.30 14.00 -15.46
C PRO A 393 -34.42 15.54 -15.58
N LEU A 394 -33.80 16.18 -16.57
CA LEU A 394 -33.70 17.64 -16.65
C LEU A 394 -35.05 18.32 -16.94
N ASN A 395 -35.91 17.71 -17.73
CA ASN A 395 -37.25 18.23 -18.02
C ASN A 395 -38.16 18.32 -16.78
N ASN A 396 -37.80 17.67 -15.67
CA ASN A 396 -38.50 17.81 -14.39
C ASN A 396 -38.15 19.12 -13.68
N TYR A 397 -36.97 19.70 -13.95
CA TYR A 397 -36.45 20.89 -13.28
C TYR A 397 -36.40 22.12 -14.17
N PHE A 398 -36.36 21.93 -15.50
CA PHE A 398 -36.17 23.01 -16.46
C PHE A 398 -37.24 22.97 -17.54
N GLU A 399 -37.59 24.16 -18.05
CA GLU A 399 -38.50 24.34 -19.18
C GLU A 399 -37.74 25.07 -20.30
N VAL A 400 -37.89 24.57 -21.53
CA VAL A 400 -37.26 25.13 -22.72
C VAL A 400 -38.31 25.85 -23.55
N ASN A 401 -38.16 27.16 -23.72
CA ASN A 401 -39.07 28.01 -24.49
C ASN A 401 -38.39 28.50 -25.76
N LYS A 402 -39.06 28.35 -26.90
CA LYS A 402 -38.56 28.81 -28.20
C LYS A 402 -39.37 30.02 -28.64
N ARG A 403 -38.70 31.17 -28.83
CA ARG A 403 -39.31 32.38 -29.38
C ARG A 403 -38.51 32.77 -30.62
N ASN A 404 -39.15 32.72 -31.78
CA ASN A 404 -38.51 32.87 -33.08
C ASN A 404 -37.33 31.88 -33.23
N SER A 405 -36.16 32.39 -33.66
CA SER A 405 -34.92 31.63 -33.82
C SER A 405 -34.08 31.50 -32.53
N THR A 406 -34.60 31.93 -31.38
CA THR A 406 -33.87 31.94 -30.09
C THR A 406 -34.49 30.99 -29.08
N VAL A 407 -33.63 30.26 -28.36
CA VAL A 407 -34.01 29.29 -27.33
C VAL A 407 -33.70 29.84 -25.95
N TYR A 408 -34.67 29.73 -25.04
CA TYR A 408 -34.58 30.13 -23.64
C TYR A 408 -34.76 28.92 -22.73
N ILE A 409 -34.11 28.98 -21.57
CA ILE A 409 -34.24 27.98 -20.50
C ILE A 409 -34.62 28.68 -19.20
N LYS A 410 -35.56 28.11 -18.46
CA LYS A 410 -35.92 28.55 -17.11
C LYS A 410 -36.08 27.38 -16.16
N ILE A 411 -35.99 27.65 -14.86
CA ILE A 411 -36.28 26.68 -13.82
C ILE A 411 -37.81 26.56 -13.68
N LYS A 412 -38.33 25.33 -13.65
CA LYS A 412 -39.75 25.09 -13.33
C LYS A 412 -39.98 25.40 -11.85
N LYS A 413 -41.08 26.11 -11.54
CA LYS A 413 -41.47 26.39 -10.17
C LYS A 413 -41.89 25.13 -9.42
#